data_AF-A0A139D9E6-F1
#
_entry.id   AF-A0A139D9E6-F1
#
_cell.length_a   1.000
_cell.length_b   1.000
_cell.length_c   1.000
_cell.angle_alpha   90.00
_cell.angle_beta   90.00
_cell.angle_gamma   90.00
#
_symmetry.space_group_name_H-M   'P 1'
#
loop_
_entity.id
_entity.type
_entity.pdbx_description
1 polymer ?
#
loop_
_entity_poly.entity_id
_entity_poly.type
_entity_poly.pdbx_seq_one_letter_code
_entity_poly.pdbx_strand_id
1 'polypeptide(L)'
;MASLLNLYQKLNQKIVEEKKYIQAAAYEELKELLAAKNDLIREIEEKEAAVKSAETKKLQKSDIKKLKELLAEAAEIQQENMEILTQKKGEIKTKLLELYGRKKSIKAYHNRGHQEAKFFDQKS
;
A
#
# COMPACT_ATOMS: atom_id res chain seq x y z
N MET A 1 29.33 8.50 8.11
CA MET A 1 28.28 8.66 9.16
C MET A 1 27.12 9.51 8.66
N ALA A 2 27.36 10.72 8.14
CA ALA A 2 26.31 11.52 7.50
C ALA A 2 25.55 10.76 6.40
N SER A 3 26.18 9.82 5.69
CA SER A 3 25.50 9.07 4.62
C SER A 3 24.43 8.10 5.11
N LEU A 4 24.63 7.38 6.24
CA LEU A 4 23.63 6.40 6.71
C LEU A 4 22.44 7.11 7.36
N LEU A 5 22.70 8.14 8.16
CA LEU A 5 21.63 8.98 8.73
C LEU A 5 20.79 9.64 7.63
N ASN A 6 21.43 10.15 6.56
CA ASN A 6 20.72 10.74 5.42
C ASN A 6 19.86 9.70 4.68
N LEU A 7 20.34 8.46 4.53
CA LEU A 7 19.53 7.38 3.96
C LEU A 7 18.31 7.06 4.82
N TYR A 8 18.46 6.95 6.14
CA TYR A 8 17.32 6.74 7.03
C TYR A 8 16.32 7.92 7.04
N GLN A 9 16.82 9.16 6.92
CA GLN A 9 15.94 10.33 6.75
C GLN A 9 15.16 10.27 5.43
N LYS A 10 15.81 9.90 4.32
CA LYS A 10 15.15 9.68 3.03
C LYS A 10 14.14 8.54 3.07
N LEU A 11 14.44 7.47 3.80
CA LEU A 11 13.50 6.36 4.02
C LEU A 11 12.25 6.84 4.74
N ASN A 12 12.42 7.61 5.82
CA ASN A 12 11.29 8.15 6.58
C ASN A 12 10.42 9.08 5.72
N GLN A 13 11.04 9.94 4.90
CA GLN A 13 10.31 10.79 3.94
C GLN A 13 9.49 9.96 2.95
N LYS A 14 10.05 8.89 2.39
CA LYS A 14 9.33 7.99 1.47
C LYS A 14 8.17 7.27 2.15
N ILE A 15 8.33 6.87 3.41
CA ILE A 15 7.25 6.23 4.20
C ILE A 15 6.10 7.23 4.47
N VAL A 16 6.40 8.50 4.72
CA VAL A 16 5.39 9.56 4.85
C VAL A 16 4.70 9.84 3.52
N GLU A 17 5.44 9.85 2.40
CA GLU A 17 4.88 10.01 1.06
C GLU A 17 3.98 8.83 0.67
N GLU A 18 4.35 7.60 1.03
CA GLU A 18 3.54 6.39 0.85
C GLU A 18 2.14 6.57 1.43
N LYS A 19 2.04 7.11 2.65
CA LYS A 19 0.76 7.41 3.32
C LYS A 19 -0.11 8.34 2.48
N LYS A 20 0.47 9.37 1.88
CA LYS A 20 -0.26 10.34 1.03
C LYS A 20 -0.81 9.67 -0.23
N TYR A 21 -0.01 8.85 -0.91
CA TYR A 21 -0.46 8.14 -2.11
C TYR A 21 -1.53 7.08 -1.81
N ILE A 22 -1.40 6.37 -0.69
CA ILE A 22 -2.43 5.43 -0.22
C ILE A 22 -3.76 6.17 0.04
N GLN A 23 -3.72 7.31 0.72
CA GLN A 23 -4.92 8.11 1.00
C GLN A 23 -5.55 8.69 -0.27
N ALA A 24 -4.73 9.11 -1.23
CA ALA A 24 -5.18 9.64 -2.52
C ALA A 24 -5.64 8.56 -3.51
N ALA A 25 -5.48 7.27 -3.18
CA ALA A 25 -5.72 6.14 -4.10
C ALA A 25 -4.91 6.23 -5.42
N ALA A 26 -3.73 6.86 -5.35
CA ALA A 26 -2.80 7.06 -6.46
C ALA A 26 -1.86 5.85 -6.57
N TYR A 27 -2.39 4.74 -7.10
CA TYR A 27 -1.73 3.42 -7.02
C TYR A 27 -0.54 3.24 -7.95
N GLU A 28 -0.49 3.96 -9.08
CA GLU A 28 0.66 3.88 -10.00
C GLU A 28 1.87 4.61 -9.40
N GLU A 29 1.65 5.80 -8.85
CA GLU A 29 2.66 6.58 -8.14
C GLU A 29 3.14 5.86 -6.87
N LEU A 30 2.21 5.18 -6.17
CA LEU A 30 2.55 4.32 -5.03
C LEU A 30 3.49 3.17 -5.44
N LYS A 31 3.27 2.55 -6.61
CA LYS A 31 4.09 1.45 -7.11
C LYS A 31 5.52 1.91 -7.44
N GLU A 32 5.66 3.05 -8.08
CA GLU A 32 6.97 3.67 -8.36
C GLU A 32 7.69 4.04 -7.06
N LEU A 33 6.97 4.63 -6.10
CA LEU A 33 7.52 4.97 -4.79
C LEU A 33 8.02 3.73 -4.03
N LEU A 34 7.27 2.63 -4.07
CA LEU A 34 7.66 1.37 -3.42
C LEU A 34 8.91 0.76 -4.05
N ALA A 35 9.07 0.84 -5.38
CA ALA A 35 10.30 0.41 -6.05
C ALA A 35 11.50 1.23 -5.55
N ALA A 36 11.37 2.57 -5.57
CA ALA A 36 12.41 3.46 -5.06
C ALA A 36 12.69 3.30 -3.55
N LYS A 37 11.69 2.89 -2.75
CA LYS A 37 11.85 2.58 -1.33
C LYS A 37 12.67 1.30 -1.14
N ASN A 38 12.39 0.26 -1.93
CA ASN A 38 13.12 -1.01 -1.86
C ASN A 38 14.59 -0.86 -2.27
N ASP A 39 14.89 -0.05 -3.29
CA ASP A 39 16.27 0.23 -3.68
C ASP A 39 17.03 0.96 -2.56
N LEU A 40 16.35 1.90 -1.88
CA LEU A 40 16.93 2.62 -0.75
C LEU A 40 17.16 1.71 0.47
N ILE A 41 16.28 0.73 0.72
CA ILE A 41 16.47 -0.28 1.77
C ILE A 41 17.70 -1.14 1.45
N ARG A 42 17.87 -1.58 0.20
CA ARG A 42 19.07 -2.33 -0.23
C ARG A 42 20.36 -1.51 -0.02
N GLU A 43 20.35 -0.22 -0.37
CA GLU A 43 21.50 0.65 -0.14
C GLU A 43 21.84 0.79 1.36
N ILE A 44 20.82 0.84 2.23
CA ILE A 44 20.99 0.86 3.68
C ILE A 44 21.61 -0.46 4.15
N GLU A 45 21.08 -1.61 3.71
CA GLU A 45 21.57 -2.95 4.09
C GLU A 45 23.04 -3.13 3.69
N GLU A 46 23.41 -2.75 2.47
CA GLU A 46 24.79 -2.81 1.97
C GLU A 46 25.74 -1.93 2.80
N LYS A 47 25.33 -0.70 3.12
CA LYS A 47 26.13 0.21 3.94
C LYS A 47 26.22 -0.23 5.39
N GLU A 48 25.17 -0.82 5.95
CA GLU A 48 25.21 -1.41 7.28
C GLU A 48 26.13 -2.61 7.35
N ALA A 49 26.10 -3.49 6.35
CA ALA A 49 27.03 -4.61 6.25
C ALA A 49 28.48 -4.13 6.17
N ALA A 50 28.75 -3.09 5.38
CA ALA A 50 30.08 -2.48 5.27
C ALA A 50 30.54 -1.78 6.58
N VAL A 51 29.62 -1.20 7.34
CA VAL A 51 29.94 -0.60 8.67
C VAL A 51 30.15 -1.68 9.73
N LYS A 52 29.42 -2.81 9.67
CA LYS A 52 29.60 -3.93 10.59
C LYS A 52 30.91 -4.70 10.33
N SER A 53 31.34 -4.80 9.08
CA SER A 53 32.62 -5.42 8.71
C SER A 53 33.83 -4.53 8.98
N ALA A 54 33.66 -3.21 8.90
CA ALA A 54 34.64 -2.23 9.37
C ALA A 54 34.47 -2.00 10.89
N GLU A 55 34.91 -2.96 11.71
CA GLU A 55 35.06 -2.72 13.14
C GLU A 55 35.81 -1.40 13.34
N THR A 56 35.30 -0.56 14.24
CA THR A 56 35.79 0.80 14.56
C THR A 56 35.25 1.95 13.69
N LYS A 57 34.11 2.49 14.10
CA LYS A 57 33.91 3.94 14.05
C LYS A 57 32.97 4.36 15.18
N LYS A 58 33.51 5.18 16.10
CA LYS A 58 32.80 5.75 17.27
C LYS A 58 31.47 6.36 16.82
N LEU A 59 30.39 5.59 16.88
CA LEU A 59 29.04 6.12 16.74
C LEU A 59 28.83 7.10 17.88
N GLN A 60 28.58 8.37 17.56
CA GLN A 60 28.22 9.34 18.59
C GLN A 60 26.85 8.93 19.16
N LYS A 61 26.72 8.96 20.50
CA LYS A 61 25.47 8.57 21.19
C LYS A 61 24.24 9.31 20.65
N SER A 62 24.41 10.55 20.18
CA SER A 62 23.35 11.38 19.56
C SER A 62 22.82 10.80 18.25
N ASP A 63 23.70 10.29 17.39
CA ASP A 63 23.33 9.77 16.07
C ASP A 63 22.63 8.41 16.20
N ILE A 64 23.07 7.58 17.15
CA ILE A 64 22.37 6.32 17.48
C ILE A 64 20.95 6.61 17.97
N LYS A 65 20.79 7.61 18.84
CA LYS A 65 19.47 7.97 19.37
C LYS A 65 18.54 8.41 18.24
N LYS A 66 18.99 9.29 17.35
CA LYS A 66 18.21 9.73 16.17
C LYS A 66 17.88 8.58 15.22
N LEU A 67 18.81 7.67 14.98
CA LEU A 67 18.54 6.49 14.15
C LEU A 67 17.45 5.59 14.76
N LYS A 68 17.49 5.40 16.08
CA LYS A 68 16.45 4.63 16.79
C LYS A 68 15.08 5.32 16.74
N GLU A 69 15.05 6.65 16.89
CA GLU A 69 13.82 7.44 16.75
C GLU A 69 13.24 7.31 15.33
N LEU A 70 14.07 7.50 14.29
CA LEU A 70 13.65 7.35 12.89
C LEU A 70 13.15 5.93 12.58
N LEU A 71 13.78 4.89 13.14
CA LEU A 71 13.34 3.50 12.97
C LEU A 71 11.98 3.25 13.64
N ALA A 72 11.76 3.80 14.83
CA ALA A 72 10.49 3.68 15.53
C ALA A 72 9.36 4.40 14.77
N GLU A 73 9.59 5.64 14.34
CA GLU A 73 8.64 6.40 13.53
C GLU A 73 8.31 5.68 12.21
N ALA A 74 9.34 5.18 11.52
CA ALA A 74 9.17 4.42 10.28
C ALA A 74 8.31 3.16 10.50
N ALA A 75 8.52 2.44 11.60
CA ALA A 75 7.75 1.24 11.92
C ALA A 75 6.28 1.57 12.22
N GLU A 76 6.01 2.61 13.01
CA GLU A 76 4.65 3.06 13.32
C GLU A 76 3.90 3.47 12.05
N ILE A 77 4.50 4.33 11.22
CA ILE A 77 3.86 4.79 9.98
C ILE A 77 3.67 3.63 8.99
N GLN A 78 4.61 2.69 8.91
CA GLN A 78 4.45 1.51 8.06
C GLN A 78 3.29 0.62 8.52
N GLN A 79 3.09 0.48 9.83
CA GLN A 79 1.95 -0.24 10.38
C GLN A 79 0.63 0.45 10.01
N GLU A 80 0.54 1.77 10.20
CA GLU A 80 -0.64 2.55 9.80
C GLU A 80 -0.94 2.41 8.30
N ASN A 81 0.09 2.48 7.44
CA ASN A 81 -0.07 2.31 6.00
C ASN A 81 -0.64 0.93 5.65
N MET A 82 -0.22 -0.13 6.34
CA MET A 82 -0.73 -1.49 6.14
C MET A 82 -2.20 -1.62 6.56
N GLU A 83 -2.60 -0.97 7.65
CA GLU A 83 -3.99 -0.94 8.11
C GLU A 83 -4.89 -0.22 7.09
N ILE A 84 -4.47 0.96 6.62
CA ILE A 84 -5.22 1.73 5.61
C ILE A 84 -5.35 0.93 4.30
N LEU A 85 -4.27 0.30 3.83
CA LEU A 85 -4.31 -0.55 2.63
C LEU A 85 -5.29 -1.72 2.79
N THR A 86 -5.32 -2.33 3.97
CA THR A 86 -6.24 -3.44 4.27
C THR A 86 -7.70 -2.98 4.24
N GLN A 87 -7.99 -1.81 4.82
CA GLN A 87 -9.31 -1.19 4.76
C GLN A 87 -9.74 -0.88 3.32
N LYS A 88 -8.86 -0.22 2.54
CA LYS A 88 -9.11 0.11 1.13
C LYS A 88 -9.36 -1.13 0.28
N LYS A 89 -8.62 -2.21 0.51
CA LYS A 89 -8.86 -3.51 -0.14
C LYS A 89 -10.25 -4.06 0.16
N GLY A 90 -10.72 -3.92 1.41
CA GLY A 90 -12.08 -4.28 1.82
C GLY A 90 -13.14 -3.46 1.10
N GLU A 91 -13.00 -2.13 1.07
CA GLU A 91 -13.91 -1.23 0.36
C GLU A 91 -14.04 -1.58 -1.12
N ILE A 92 -12.91 -1.82 -1.80
CA ILE A 92 -12.89 -2.20 -3.22
C ILE A 92 -13.61 -3.54 -3.42
N LYS A 93 -13.37 -4.53 -2.56
CA LYS A 93 -14.04 -5.85 -2.65
C LYS A 93 -15.55 -5.71 -2.52
N THR A 94 -16.03 -4.91 -1.58
CA THR A 94 -17.47 -4.64 -1.40
C THR A 94 -18.07 -3.95 -2.63
N LYS A 95 -17.42 -2.90 -3.14
CA LYS A 95 -17.86 -2.22 -4.39
C LYS A 95 -17.90 -3.18 -5.58
N LEU A 96 -16.95 -4.10 -5.68
CA LEU A 96 -16.89 -5.08 -6.76
C LEU A 96 -18.05 -6.08 -6.68
N LEU A 97 -18.42 -6.52 -5.48
CA LEU A 97 -19.60 -7.35 -5.24
C LEU A 97 -20.90 -6.61 -5.59
N GLU A 98 -21.02 -5.34 -5.21
CA GLU A 98 -22.16 -4.50 -5.57
C GLU A 98 -22.29 -4.32 -7.08
N LEU A 99 -21.20 -4.01 -7.78
CA LEU A 99 -21.18 -3.89 -9.24
C LEU A 99 -21.56 -5.21 -9.92
N TYR A 100 -21.07 -6.34 -9.43
CA TYR A 100 -21.43 -7.65 -9.93
C TYR A 100 -22.92 -7.97 -9.70
N GLY A 101 -23.45 -7.62 -8.53
CA GLY A 101 -24.88 -7.71 -8.21
C GLY A 101 -25.74 -6.84 -9.14
N ARG A 102 -25.34 -5.58 -9.37
CA ARG A 102 -25.99 -4.67 -10.32
C ARG A 102 -25.95 -5.22 -11.75
N LYS A 103 -24.81 -5.74 -12.21
CA LYS A 103 -24.67 -6.37 -13.53
C LYS A 103 -25.59 -7.57 -13.70
N LYS A 104 -25.72 -8.43 -12.68
CA LYS A 104 -26.68 -9.56 -12.67
C LYS A 104 -28.12 -9.07 -12.72
N SER A 105 -28.46 -8.06 -11.93
CA SER A 105 -29.80 -7.45 -11.92
C SER A 105 -30.15 -6.87 -13.29
N ILE A 106 -29.28 -6.05 -13.89
CA ILE A 106 -29.48 -5.47 -15.22
C ILE A 106 -29.65 -6.57 -16.29
N LYS A 107 -28.83 -7.64 -16.25
CA LYS A 107 -28.99 -8.79 -17.15
C LYS A 107 -30.33 -9.51 -16.96
N ALA A 108 -30.79 -9.68 -15.71
CA ALA A 108 -32.08 -10.27 -15.43
C ALA A 108 -33.25 -9.40 -15.94
N TYR A 109 -33.17 -8.07 -15.77
CA TYR A 109 -34.15 -7.13 -16.32
C TYR A 109 -34.14 -7.12 -17.85
N HIS A 110 -32.97 -7.16 -18.48
CA HIS A 110 -32.86 -7.26 -19.94
C HIS A 110 -33.42 -8.59 -20.48
N ASN A 111 -33.20 -9.71 -19.77
CA ASN A 111 -33.74 -11.02 -20.13
C ASN A 111 -35.25 -11.17 -19.84
N ARG A 112 -35.84 -10.37 -18.94
CA ARG A 112 -37.30 -10.34 -18.73
C ARG A 112 -38.08 -9.76 -19.91
N GLY A 113 -37.44 -8.98 -20.78
CA GLY A 113 -38.03 -8.53 -22.05
C GLY A 113 -38.13 -9.61 -23.13
N HIS A 114 -37.50 -10.77 -22.93
CA HIS A 114 -37.52 -11.91 -23.87
C HIS A 114 -38.25 -13.14 -23.32
N GLN A 115 -38.70 -13.12 -22.07
CA GLN A 115 -39.68 -14.07 -21.57
C GLN A 115 -41.06 -13.47 -21.82
N GLU A 116 -41.48 -13.49 -23.10
CA GLU A 116 -42.91 -13.50 -23.41
C GLU A 116 -43.56 -14.54 -22.51
N ALA A 117 -44.39 -14.04 -21.61
CA ALA A 117 -45.25 -14.89 -20.82
C ALA A 117 -46.06 -15.73 -21.81
N LYS A 118 -45.72 -17.02 -21.92
CA LYS A 118 -46.66 -18.02 -22.42
C LYS A 118 -47.77 -18.14 -21.37
N PHE A 119 -48.65 -17.14 -21.34
CA PHE A 119 -50.01 -17.31 -20.88
C PHE A 119 -50.63 -18.29 -21.87
N PHE A 120 -50.57 -19.58 -21.53
CA PHE A 120 -51.49 -20.54 -22.10
C PHE A 120 -52.87 -20.21 -21.53
N ASP A 121 -53.58 -19.32 -22.21
CA ASP A 121 -55.02 -19.37 -22.26
C ASP A 121 -55.38 -19.92 -23.63
N GLN A 122 -55.76 -21.20 -23.68
CA GLN A 122 -56.71 -21.67 -24.67
C GLN A 122 -57.48 -22.84 -24.07
N LYS A 123 -58.72 -22.50 -23.71
CA LYS A 123 -59.84 -23.37 -23.38
C LYS A 123 -59.98 -24.54 -24.36
N SER A 124 -60.27 -25.74 -23.83
CA SER A 124 -61.40 -26.57 -24.27
C SER A 124 -61.70 -27.67 -23.25
#